data_AF-A0A0P1G0B6-F1
#
_entry.id   AF-A0A0P1G0B6-F1
#
_cell.length_a   1.000
_cell.length_b   1.000
_cell.length_c   1.000
_cell.angle_alpha   90.00
_cell.angle_beta   90.00
_cell.angle_gamma   90.00
#
_symmetry.space_group_name_H-M   'P 1'
#
loop_
_entity.id
_entity.type
_entity.pdbx_description
1 polymer ?
#
loop_
_entity_poly.entity_id
_entity_poly.type
_entity_poly.pdbx_seq_one_letter_code
_entity_poly.pdbx_strand_id
1 'polypeptide(L)'
;MTTFIFAFGLLLLIMLGMALGVIMMNKTIKGSCGGLNAIADADQCLVCKKDIDPNSPLRDRLQCPRAKKMLERAQMEAENA
;
A
#
# COMPACT_ATOMS: atom_id res chain seq x y z
N MET A 1 28.29 33.58 5.63
CA MET A 1 28.78 32.66 4.56
C MET A 1 29.12 31.28 5.09
N THR A 2 29.94 31.17 6.14
CA THR A 2 30.22 29.90 6.83
C THR A 2 28.97 29.17 7.31
N THR A 3 28.04 29.87 7.98
CA THR A 3 26.76 29.31 8.42
C THR A 3 25.89 28.80 7.28
N PHE A 4 25.90 29.50 6.14
CA PHE A 4 25.13 29.12 4.96
C PHE A 4 25.65 27.83 4.32
N ILE A 5 26.97 27.72 4.15
CA ILE A 5 27.61 26.51 3.61
C ILE A 5 27.39 25.31 4.53
N PHE A 6 27.50 25.52 5.84
CA PHE A 6 27.27 24.46 6.83
C PHE A 6 25.82 23.96 6.82
N ALA A 7 24.84 24.87 6.80
CA ALA A 7 23.43 24.51 6.73
C ALA A 7 23.09 23.76 5.43
N PHE A 8 23.63 24.22 4.29
CA PHE A 8 23.43 23.57 2.99
C PHE A 8 24.03 22.16 2.96
N GLY A 9 25.25 21.99 3.45
CA GLY A 9 25.91 20.68 3.56
C GLY A 9 25.15 19.71 4.48
N LEU A 10 24.65 20.20 5.62
CA LEU A 10 23.86 19.39 6.55
C LEU A 10 22.55 18.90 5.92
N LEU A 11 21.83 19.78 5.22
CA LEU A 11 20.58 19.43 4.54
C LEU A 11 20.82 18.34 3.47
N LEU A 12 21.89 18.48 2.68
CA LEU A 12 22.27 17.48 1.68
C LEU A 12 22.58 16.13 2.32
N LEU A 13 23.32 16.10 3.43
CA LEU A 13 23.61 14.87 4.15
C LEU A 13 22.33 14.16 4.61
N ILE A 14 21.38 14.91 5.18
CA ILE A 14 20.09 14.35 5.62
C ILE A 14 19.28 13.81 4.44
N MET A 15 19.20 14.56 3.33
CA MET A 15 18.52 14.12 2.10
C MET A 15 19.14 12.82 1.55
N LEU A 16 20.46 12.74 1.48
CA LEU A 16 21.17 11.54 1.05
C LEU A 16 20.90 10.36 1.99
N GLY A 17 20.93 10.59 3.30
CA GLY A 17 20.60 9.57 4.30
C GLY A 17 19.18 9.01 4.12
N MET A 18 18.19 9.88 3.89
CA MET A 18 16.81 9.45 3.63
C MET A 18 16.71 8.65 2.32
N ALA A 19 17.35 9.10 1.25
CA ALA A 19 17.34 8.41 -0.04
C ALA A 19 17.97 7.02 0.04
N LEU A 20 19.14 6.91 0.69
CA LEU A 20 19.82 5.63 0.92
C LEU A 20 18.96 4.69 1.77
N GLY A 21 18.27 5.20 2.79
CA GLY A 21 17.35 4.42 3.61
C GLY A 21 16.21 3.79 2.80
N VAL A 22 15.60 4.55 1.87
CA VAL A 22 14.53 4.03 1.00
C VAL A 22 15.07 2.97 0.03
N ILE A 23 16.24 3.19 -0.56
CA ILE A 23 16.86 2.24 -1.50
C ILE A 23 17.20 0.93 -0.81
N MET A 24 17.80 0.97 0.39
CA MET A 24 18.15 -0.24 1.14
C MET A 24 16.93 -1.03 1.61
N MET A 25 15.81 -0.36 1.89
CA MET A 25 14.61 -1.05 2.37
C MET A 25 13.97 -1.89 1.26
N ASN A 26 14.14 -1.52 -0.02
CA ASN A 26 13.62 -2.16 -1.25
C ASN A 26 12.22 -2.79 -1.12
N LYS A 27 11.41 -2.26 -0.20
CA LYS A 27 10.05 -2.70 0.04
C LYS A 27 9.18 -1.82 -0.82
N THR A 28 8.37 -2.46 -1.64
CA THR A 28 7.27 -1.78 -2.32
C THR A 28 6.42 -1.06 -1.27
N ILE A 29 6.11 0.22 -1.53
CA ILE A 29 5.27 1.01 -0.63
C ILE A 29 3.95 0.26 -0.44
N LYS A 30 3.77 -0.31 0.76
CA LYS A 30 2.54 -1.02 1.13
C LYS A 30 1.40 0.01 1.10
N GLY A 31 0.59 0.00 0.04
CA GLY A 31 -0.56 0.88 -0.11
C GLY A 31 -0.42 2.08 -1.07
N SER A 32 0.58 2.13 -1.97
CA SER A 32 0.69 3.27 -2.91
C SER A 32 -0.51 3.45 -3.84
N CYS A 33 -1.29 2.39 -4.11
CA CYS A 33 -2.54 2.45 -4.88
C CYS A 33 -3.78 2.82 -4.04
N GLY A 34 -3.62 3.43 -2.86
CA GLY A 34 -4.75 4.01 -2.12
C GLY A 34 -5.83 3.03 -1.67
N GLY A 35 -5.48 1.75 -1.49
CA GLY A 35 -6.43 0.71 -1.11
C GLY A 35 -6.98 -0.12 -2.26
N LEU A 36 -6.58 0.10 -3.52
CA LEU A 36 -6.96 -0.78 -4.66
C LEU A 36 -6.37 -2.20 -4.57
N ASN A 37 -5.47 -2.44 -3.60
CA ASN A 37 -5.08 -3.79 -3.15
C ASN A 37 -6.25 -4.61 -2.57
N ALA A 38 -7.41 -3.97 -2.38
CA ALA A 38 -8.66 -4.51 -1.85
C ALA A 38 -9.54 -5.21 -2.90
N ILE A 39 -9.17 -5.18 -4.17
CA ILE A 39 -9.93 -5.86 -5.21
C ILE A 39 -9.53 -7.33 -5.16
N ALA A 40 -10.43 -8.18 -4.66
CA ALA A 40 -10.25 -9.63 -4.72
C ALA A 40 -10.02 -10.06 -6.17
N ASP A 41 -9.01 -10.91 -6.40
CA ASP A 41 -8.67 -11.53 -7.70
C ASP A 41 -7.90 -10.67 -8.72
N ALA A 42 -7.38 -9.50 -8.33
CA ALA A 42 -6.43 -8.76 -9.18
C ALA A 42 -4.97 -9.08 -8.79
N ASP A 43 -4.18 -9.66 -9.71
CA ASP A 43 -2.73 -9.85 -9.53
C ASP A 43 -1.93 -8.54 -9.67
N GLN A 44 -2.52 -7.56 -10.38
CA GLN A 44 -1.89 -6.25 -10.65
C GLN A 44 -2.84 -5.08 -10.33
N CYS A 45 -2.28 -4.01 -9.77
CA CYS A 45 -3.03 -2.77 -9.53
C CYS A 45 -3.39 -2.12 -10.87
N LEU A 46 -4.68 -1.91 -11.15
CA LEU A 46 -5.18 -1.34 -12.41
C LEU A 46 -4.63 0.06 -12.73
N VAL A 47 -4.25 0.83 -11.70
CA VAL A 47 -3.78 2.21 -11.84
C VAL A 47 -2.29 2.29 -12.18
N CYS A 48 -1.44 1.51 -11.50
CA CYS A 48 0.01 1.56 -11.69
C CYS A 48 0.62 0.32 -12.33
N LYS A 49 -0.22 -0.68 -12.70
CA LYS A 49 0.15 -1.96 -13.34
C LYS A 49 1.26 -2.73 -12.63
N LYS A 50 1.40 -2.51 -11.31
CA LYS A 50 2.40 -3.16 -10.46
C LYS A 50 1.75 -4.34 -9.74
N ASP A 51 2.53 -5.39 -9.52
CA ASP A 51 2.06 -6.59 -8.83
C ASP A 51 1.64 -6.28 -7.38
N ILE A 52 0.54 -6.90 -6.96
CA ILE A 52 -0.07 -6.72 -5.64
C ILE A 52 0.60 -7.67 -4.64
N ASP A 53 1.16 -7.14 -3.54
CA ASP A 53 1.81 -7.96 -2.50
C ASP A 53 0.78 -8.88 -1.79
N PRO A 54 0.84 -10.21 -1.99
CA PRO A 54 -0.12 -11.16 -1.45
C PRO A 54 0.01 -11.34 0.07
N ASN A 55 1.15 -10.97 0.65
CA ASN A 55 1.41 -11.01 2.09
C ASN A 55 1.17 -9.65 2.76
N SER A 56 0.45 -8.74 2.09
CA SER A 56 0.13 -7.45 2.68
C SER A 56 -0.90 -7.62 3.81
N PRO A 57 -0.67 -7.04 5.00
CA PRO A 57 -1.63 -7.09 6.12
C PRO A 57 -2.97 -6.41 5.79
N LEU A 58 -3.07 -5.71 4.65
CA LEU A 58 -4.33 -5.16 4.13
C LEU A 58 -5.29 -6.25 3.66
N ARG A 59 -4.80 -7.40 3.21
CA ARG A 59 -5.63 -8.54 2.78
C ARG A 59 -6.49 -9.08 3.92
N ASP A 60 -5.96 -9.10 5.14
CA ASP A 60 -6.71 -9.49 6.34
C ASP A 60 -7.66 -8.38 6.82
N ARG A 61 -7.28 -7.11 6.63
CA ARG A 61 -8.13 -5.94 6.95
C ARG A 61 -9.26 -5.72 5.92
N LEU A 62 -9.21 -6.41 4.78
CA LEU A 62 -10.23 -6.36 3.74
C LEU A 62 -11.53 -7.09 4.13
N GLN A 63 -11.51 -7.86 5.21
CA GLN A 63 -12.73 -8.37 5.85
C GLN A 63 -13.48 -7.22 6.54
N CYS A 64 -13.96 -6.26 5.76
CA CYS A 64 -14.96 -5.32 6.21
C CYS A 64 -16.20 -6.15 6.58
N PRO A 65 -16.72 -6.03 7.82
CA PRO A 65 -17.91 -6.77 8.24
C PRO A 65 -19.14 -6.50 7.37
N ARG A 66 -19.14 -5.41 6.57
CA ARG A 66 -20.15 -5.18 5.53
C ARG A 66 -20.05 -6.15 4.35
N ALA A 67 -18.86 -6.41 3.82
CA ALA A 67 -18.68 -7.29 2.67
C ALA A 67 -19.15 -8.73 2.98
N LYS A 68 -18.84 -9.22 4.19
CA LYS A 68 -19.30 -10.52 4.66
C LYS A 68 -20.84 -10.61 4.74
N LYS A 69 -21.50 -9.60 5.30
CA LYS A 69 -22.97 -9.53 5.37
C LYS A 69 -23.65 -9.51 4.01
N MET A 70 -23.00 -8.93 2.99
CA MET A 70 -23.55 -8.89 1.63
C MET A 70 -23.48 -10.26 0.95
N LEU A 71 -22.37 -10.99 1.12
CA LEU A 71 -22.23 -12.36 0.64
C LEU A 71 -23.22 -13.30 1.35
N GLU A 72 -23.34 -13.19 2.68
CA GLU A 72 -24.32 -13.98 3.45
C GLU A 72 -25.76 -13.72 2.97
N ARG A 73 -26.12 -12.45 2.69
CA ARG A 73 -27.45 -12.10 2.13
C ARG A 73 -27.66 -12.67 0.74
N ALA A 74 -26.67 -12.56 -0.15
CA ALA A 74 -26.76 -13.12 -1.49
C ALA A 74 -26.86 -14.65 -1.49
N GLN A 75 -26.16 -15.32 -0.56
CA GLN A 75 -26.27 -16.78 -0.38
C GLN A 75 -27.65 -17.18 0.15
N MET A 76 -28.20 -16.43 1.10
CA MET A 76 -29.57 -16.67 1.60
C MET A 76 -30.63 -16.42 0.52
N GLU A 77 -30.44 -15.43 -0.35
CA GLU A 77 -31.34 -15.19 -1.49
C GLU A 77 -31.25 -16.31 -2.53
N ALA A 78 -30.06 -16.85 -2.79
CA ALA A 78 -29.87 -17.96 -3.74
C ALA A 78 -30.36 -19.31 -3.21
N GLU A 79 -30.34 -19.54 -1.89
CA GLU A 79 -30.86 -20.78 -1.27
C GLU A 79 -32.38 -20.75 -1.11
N ASN A 80 -32.99 -19.57 -1.00
CA ASN A 80 -34.45 -19.38 -0.87
C ASN A 80 -35.18 -19.09 -2.20
N ALA A 81 -34.47 -19.13 -3.34
CA ALA A 81 -35.02 -19.00 -4.69
C ALA A 81 -35.17 -20.37 -5.35
#